data_AF-A6UDM8-F1
#
_entry.id   AF-A6UDM8-F1
#
_cell.length_a   1.000
_cell.length_b   1.000
_cell.length_c   1.000
_cell.angle_alpha   90.00
_cell.angle_beta   90.00
_cell.angle_gamma   90.00
#
_symmetry.space_group_name_H-M   'P 1'
#
loop_
_entity.id
_entity.type
_entity.pdbx_description
1 polymer ?
#
loop_
_entity_poly.entity_id
_entity_poly.type
_entity_poly.pdbx_seq_one_letter_code
_entity_poly.pdbx_strand_id
1 'polypeptide(L)'
;MTVRRAGHPLVGRCDVTGKAARFDSEVTGLADGIPRPLKHAELQNALWQNIADGLSRQGELRSGILLDDGLAVIVPGGSDRPTRLIVLRDSALFDAVGKLASDEPLFASERRLLKQLICGFNLAAAAALDGVSHETKRSQFKSLARKLGGGSQAEIASRALSRVFLEIASVSRPGVPHDDYFDDLLREFAPGARTLRLRCRSGKSHRFVDVGPVDGRPAVMLHPMILPDLREGDIEALKTLSTRLIIPLRHGAMSRETAALNVSAHLDHACEGIDLARKHFCGDLVDIMACISGTAYGLEYARRHPDRVSSLALVGATVKPTTSRTTAGRLRSGLFTVSMHQWHLYSRLMDFYGRRIRRPETLKHLLLSVYRPNMADLAIIDAEYGVPFGGERMRKFFASSVQSIKHDFYHQALPDWSGFPVPGCRAVFLHGAQDFIHSVTERRKLAQSLGGVPVLSLPNAGQLLYHSHFEPTIRLYRGFLDCRSSES
;
A
#
# COMPACT_ATOMS: atom_id res chain seq x y z
N MET A 1 16.16 46.05 -5.04
CA MET A 1 16.54 45.00 -4.07
C MET A 1 15.39 44.00 -4.03
N THR A 2 15.44 42.98 -4.88
CA THR A 2 14.30 42.09 -5.16
C THR A 2 14.60 40.74 -4.51
N VAL A 3 13.92 40.47 -3.40
CA VAL A 3 14.07 39.21 -2.65
C VAL A 3 13.49 38.08 -3.49
N ARG A 4 14.35 37.26 -4.10
CA ARG A 4 14.00 35.95 -4.63
C ARG A 4 13.55 35.08 -3.45
N ARG A 5 12.27 34.71 -3.41
CA ARG A 5 11.80 33.61 -2.54
C ARG A 5 12.52 32.34 -2.96
N ALA A 6 13.21 31.71 -2.01
CA ALA A 6 13.74 30.36 -2.19
C ALA A 6 12.57 29.41 -2.48
N GLY A 7 12.57 28.82 -3.68
CA GLY A 7 11.65 27.75 -4.03
C GLY A 7 11.94 26.54 -3.13
N HIS A 8 10.92 26.08 -2.41
CA HIS A 8 10.97 24.83 -1.68
C HIS A 8 11.18 23.66 -2.65
N PRO A 9 11.95 22.61 -2.29
CA PRO A 9 12.22 21.48 -3.16
C PRO A 9 10.92 20.73 -3.48
N LEU A 10 10.58 20.61 -4.75
CA LEU A 10 9.52 19.75 -5.27
C LEU A 10 9.93 18.29 -5.03
N VAL A 11 9.28 17.62 -4.07
CA VAL A 11 9.55 16.22 -3.73
C VAL A 11 8.96 15.32 -4.83
N GLY A 12 9.83 14.81 -5.71
CA GLY A 12 9.44 13.89 -6.79
C GLY A 12 8.95 12.52 -6.28
N ARG A 13 8.12 11.81 -7.05
CA ARG A 13 7.52 10.50 -6.69
C ARG A 13 8.21 9.37 -7.48
N CYS A 14 8.58 8.29 -6.80
CA CYS A 14 8.90 7.01 -7.44
C CYS A 14 7.66 6.09 -7.35
N ASP A 15 6.79 6.16 -8.37
CA ASP A 15 5.67 5.23 -8.51
C ASP A 15 6.18 3.98 -9.24
N VAL A 16 6.64 2.97 -8.49
CA VAL A 16 6.96 1.66 -9.06
C VAL A 16 5.67 0.85 -9.08
N THR A 17 4.96 0.89 -10.21
CA THR A 17 4.12 -0.25 -10.56
C THR A 17 5.07 -1.33 -11.06
N GLY A 18 4.85 -2.63 -10.82
CA GLY A 18 5.75 -3.69 -11.30
C GLY A 18 6.01 -3.71 -12.83
N LYS A 19 5.38 -2.80 -13.58
CA LYS A 19 5.46 -2.60 -15.03
C LYS A 19 6.18 -1.30 -15.46
N ALA A 20 6.18 -0.27 -14.62
CA ALA A 20 6.81 1.01 -14.92
C ALA A 20 7.27 1.74 -13.65
N ALA A 21 8.38 2.44 -13.73
CA ALA A 21 8.90 3.30 -12.69
C ALA A 21 9.03 4.74 -13.19
N ARG A 22 8.97 5.70 -12.28
CA ARG A 22 9.13 7.13 -12.59
C ARG A 22 10.24 7.74 -11.75
N PHE A 23 11.07 8.55 -12.37
CA PHE A 23 12.04 9.43 -11.72
C PHE A 23 11.76 10.88 -12.14
N ASP A 24 11.82 11.80 -11.19
CA ASP A 24 11.86 13.22 -11.47
C ASP A 24 13.34 13.66 -11.45
N SER A 25 13.79 14.34 -12.51
CA SER A 25 15.19 14.63 -12.76
C SER A 25 15.39 16.08 -13.15
N GLU A 26 16.51 16.65 -12.69
CA GLU A 26 17.02 17.90 -13.22
C GLU A 26 17.92 17.58 -14.41
N VAL A 27 17.64 18.22 -15.55
CA VAL A 27 18.60 18.31 -16.66
C VAL A 27 19.37 19.60 -16.42
N THR A 28 20.44 19.51 -15.64
CA THR A 28 21.29 20.68 -15.38
C THR A 28 22.00 21.08 -16.67
N GLY A 29 21.88 22.34 -17.09
CA GLY A 29 22.48 22.91 -18.29
C GLY A 29 24.01 23.06 -18.25
N LEU A 30 24.73 22.08 -17.72
CA LEU A 30 26.16 21.91 -17.93
C LEU A 30 26.38 20.99 -19.13
N ALA A 31 27.53 21.15 -19.79
CA ALA A 31 27.89 20.67 -21.13
C ALA A 31 27.58 19.20 -21.50
N ASP A 32 27.20 18.36 -20.54
CA ASP A 32 26.99 16.92 -20.73
C ASP A 32 25.51 16.54 -20.92
N GLY A 33 24.54 17.40 -20.55
CA GLY A 33 23.11 17.18 -20.77
C GLY A 33 22.49 15.97 -20.05
N ILE A 34 23.24 15.25 -19.20
CA ILE A 34 22.80 14.02 -18.54
C ILE A 34 21.75 14.31 -17.46
N PRO A 35 20.56 13.66 -17.48
CA PRO A 35 19.58 13.80 -16.41
C PRO A 35 20.14 13.30 -15.08
N ARG A 36 19.93 14.02 -13.99
CA ARG A 36 20.25 13.57 -12.63
C ARG A 36 18.99 13.52 -11.77
N PRO A 37 18.81 12.51 -10.91
CA PRO A 37 17.64 12.44 -10.04
C PRO A 37 17.67 13.63 -9.08
N LEU A 38 16.50 14.20 -8.80
CA LEU A 38 16.39 15.29 -7.85
C LEU A 38 16.76 14.86 -6.42
N LYS A 39 16.63 13.57 -6.10
CA LYS A 39 16.89 13.05 -4.76
C LYS A 39 18.20 12.27 -4.71
N HIS A 40 19.03 12.60 -3.73
CA HIS A 40 20.30 11.92 -3.51
C HIS A 40 20.13 10.41 -3.22
N ALA A 41 19.05 10.01 -2.53
CA ALA A 41 18.77 8.59 -2.27
C ALA A 41 18.49 7.79 -3.56
N GLU A 42 17.99 8.43 -4.62
CA GLU A 42 17.72 7.77 -5.90
C GLU A 42 19.01 7.47 -6.68
N LEU A 43 20.11 8.17 -6.38
CA LEU A 43 21.42 7.85 -6.98
C LEU A 43 21.90 6.44 -6.61
N GLN A 44 21.51 5.93 -5.44
CA GLN A 44 21.87 4.58 -4.98
C GLN A 44 20.86 3.52 -5.43
N ASN A 45 19.83 3.88 -6.20
CA ASN A 45 18.85 2.93 -6.68
C ASN A 45 19.46 2.08 -7.82
N ALA A 46 19.34 0.75 -7.74
CA ALA A 46 19.83 -0.16 -8.78
C ALA A 46 19.25 0.16 -10.17
N LEU A 47 17.99 0.61 -10.24
CA LEU A 47 17.38 1.04 -11.50
C LEU A 47 18.00 2.32 -12.03
N TRP A 48 18.42 3.24 -11.15
CA TRP A 48 19.14 4.43 -11.57
C TRP A 48 20.53 4.09 -12.11
N GLN A 49 21.25 3.17 -11.46
CA GLN A 49 22.55 2.70 -11.95
C GLN A 49 22.40 2.09 -13.36
N ASN A 50 21.37 1.28 -13.61
CA ASN A 50 21.07 0.77 -14.95
C ASN A 50 20.81 1.88 -15.98
N ILE A 51 20.15 2.98 -15.57
CA ILE A 51 19.90 4.14 -16.44
C ILE A 51 21.22 4.86 -16.75
N ALA A 52 22.07 5.07 -15.74
CA ALA A 52 23.38 5.69 -15.89
C ALA A 52 24.28 4.86 -16.83
N ASP A 53 24.33 3.53 -16.64
CA ASP A 53 25.08 2.62 -17.51
C ASP A 53 24.53 2.61 -18.95
N GLY A 54 23.20 2.67 -19.10
CA GLY A 54 22.53 2.81 -20.39
C GLY A 54 22.96 4.08 -21.13
N LEU A 55 22.96 5.21 -20.43
CA LEU A 55 23.41 6.50 -20.95
C LEU A 55 24.89 6.46 -21.37
N SER A 56 25.77 5.93 -20.51
CA SER A 56 27.20 5.80 -20.81
C SER A 56 27.46 4.94 -22.04
N ARG A 57 26.71 3.84 -22.22
CA ARG A 57 26.82 2.97 -23.40
C ARG A 57 26.33 3.64 -24.68
N GLN A 58 25.30 4.47 -24.60
CA GLN A 58 24.74 5.16 -25.76
C GLN A 58 25.57 6.36 -26.20
N GLY A 59 26.32 6.98 -25.28
CA GLY A 59 27.25 8.08 -25.55
C GLY A 59 26.58 9.45 -25.75
N GLU A 60 25.31 9.50 -26.15
CA GLU A 60 24.56 10.75 -26.33
C GLU A 60 23.11 10.63 -25.84
N LEU A 61 22.57 11.74 -25.34
CA LEU A 61 21.18 11.81 -24.91
C LEU A 61 20.25 11.95 -26.12
N ARG A 62 19.35 10.98 -26.29
CA ARG A 62 18.31 10.98 -27.32
C ARG A 62 16.92 11.13 -26.69
N SER A 63 15.84 10.79 -27.41
CA SER A 63 14.47 10.80 -26.87
C SER A 63 14.25 9.75 -25.77
N GLY A 64 15.16 8.78 -25.63
CA GLY A 64 15.13 7.77 -24.58
C GLY A 64 16.47 7.07 -24.38
N ILE A 65 16.51 6.25 -23.33
CA ILE A 65 17.67 5.51 -22.86
C ILE A 65 17.39 4.02 -22.99
N LEU A 66 18.27 3.28 -23.65
CA LEU A 66 18.16 1.83 -23.81
C LEU A 66 18.65 1.14 -22.54
N LEU A 67 17.82 0.24 -22.02
CA LEU A 67 18.15 -0.60 -20.88
C LEU A 67 18.16 -2.07 -21.32
N ASP A 68 18.80 -2.92 -20.54
CA ASP A 68 18.87 -4.36 -20.86
C ASP A 68 17.48 -5.01 -20.75
N ASP A 69 16.72 -4.69 -19.71
CA ASP A 69 15.38 -5.22 -19.42
C ASP A 69 14.23 -4.23 -19.73
N GLY A 70 14.51 -3.17 -20.49
CA GLY A 70 13.52 -2.13 -20.77
C GLY A 70 14.03 -0.96 -21.59
N LEU A 71 13.38 0.18 -21.41
CA LEU A 71 13.85 1.50 -21.85
C LEU A 71 13.38 2.58 -20.89
N ALA A 72 14.08 3.72 -20.84
CA ALA A 72 13.59 4.93 -20.19
C ALA A 72 13.22 5.99 -21.23
N VAL A 73 12.03 6.55 -21.15
CA VAL A 73 11.58 7.65 -22.00
C VAL A 73 11.80 8.97 -21.26
N ILE A 74 12.38 9.95 -21.94
CA ILE A 74 12.57 11.29 -21.40
C ILE A 74 11.33 12.12 -21.73
N VAL A 75 10.65 12.59 -20.70
CA VAL A 75 9.55 13.55 -20.82
C VAL A 75 10.10 14.91 -20.41
N PRO A 76 10.38 15.80 -21.37
CA PRO A 76 10.96 17.10 -21.07
C PRO A 76 10.09 17.89 -20.10
N GLY A 77 10.74 18.53 -19.14
CA GLY A 77 10.12 19.46 -18.21
C GLY A 77 9.82 20.81 -18.86
N GLY A 78 9.03 21.63 -18.15
CA GLY A 78 8.80 23.05 -18.49
C GLY A 78 9.31 23.95 -17.37
N SER A 79 9.10 25.27 -17.46
CA SER A 79 9.51 26.23 -16.41
C SER A 79 9.02 25.85 -15.01
N ASP A 80 7.88 25.17 -14.95
CA ASP A 80 7.18 24.86 -13.70
C ASP A 80 7.25 23.37 -13.32
N ARG A 81 7.95 22.53 -14.11
CA ARG A 81 7.99 21.08 -13.90
C ARG A 81 9.35 20.49 -14.27
N PRO A 82 9.93 19.62 -13.43
CA PRO A 82 11.18 18.96 -13.77
C PRO A 82 11.01 18.00 -14.95
N THR A 83 12.11 17.72 -15.64
CA THR A 83 12.18 16.62 -16.62
C THR A 83 11.88 15.31 -15.91
N ARG A 84 11.16 14.41 -16.58
CA ARG A 84 10.79 13.11 -16.00
C ARG A 84 11.37 11.99 -16.84
N LEU A 85 11.83 10.96 -16.15
CA LEU A 85 12.18 9.69 -16.77
C LEU A 85 11.09 8.67 -16.44
N ILE A 86 10.51 8.09 -17.48
CA ILE A 86 9.55 6.99 -17.35
C ILE A 86 10.25 5.72 -17.80
N VAL A 87 10.50 4.81 -16.87
CA VAL A 87 11.09 3.51 -17.17
C VAL A 87 10.01 2.50 -17.47
N LEU A 88 10.12 1.85 -18.62
CA LEU A 88 9.22 0.82 -19.10
C LEU A 88 10.00 -0.49 -19.18
N ARG A 89 9.54 -1.53 -18.47
CA ARG A 89 10.11 -2.87 -18.61
C ARG A 89 9.68 -3.51 -19.94
N ASP A 90 10.52 -4.41 -20.45
CA ASP A 90 10.25 -5.15 -21.69
C ASP A 90 8.90 -5.87 -21.64
N SER A 91 8.54 -6.47 -20.51
CA SER A 91 7.23 -7.12 -20.33
C SER A 91 6.08 -6.14 -20.57
N ALA A 92 6.12 -4.96 -19.95
CA ALA A 92 5.08 -3.94 -20.12
C ALA A 92 5.02 -3.39 -21.56
N LEU A 93 6.19 -3.13 -22.15
CA LEU A 93 6.31 -2.62 -23.51
C LEU A 93 5.75 -3.62 -24.53
N PHE A 94 6.18 -4.88 -24.48
CA PHE A 94 5.81 -5.88 -25.47
C PHE A 94 4.43 -6.50 -25.21
N ASP A 95 3.93 -6.52 -23.97
CA ASP A 95 2.51 -6.81 -23.70
C ASP A 95 1.60 -5.80 -24.41
N ALA A 96 1.95 -4.51 -24.36
CA ALA A 96 1.16 -3.45 -24.97
C ALA A 96 1.25 -3.48 -26.51
N VAL A 97 2.46 -3.67 -27.05
CA VAL A 97 2.72 -3.70 -28.50
C VAL A 97 2.25 -5.01 -29.13
N GLY A 98 2.24 -6.13 -28.41
CA GLY A 98 1.76 -7.42 -28.93
C GLY A 98 0.32 -7.36 -29.44
N LYS A 99 -0.50 -6.41 -28.94
CA LYS A 99 -1.87 -6.15 -29.43
C LYS A 99 -1.94 -5.38 -30.75
N LEU A 100 -0.80 -4.85 -31.25
CA LEU A 100 -0.69 -4.16 -32.54
C LEU A 100 -0.10 -5.04 -33.64
N ALA A 101 0.67 -6.07 -33.25
CA ALA A 101 1.27 -6.97 -34.21
C ALA A 101 0.17 -7.80 -34.90
N SER A 102 0.42 -8.22 -36.14
CA SER A 102 -0.25 -9.40 -36.69
C SER A 102 -0.11 -10.59 -35.73
N ASP A 103 -0.84 -11.68 -35.93
CA ASP A 103 -0.73 -12.91 -35.11
C ASP A 103 0.69 -13.54 -35.08
N GLU A 104 1.68 -12.92 -35.76
CA GLU A 104 3.08 -13.28 -35.71
C GLU A 104 3.83 -12.60 -34.53
N PRO A 105 4.52 -13.35 -33.67
CA PRO A 105 5.29 -12.79 -32.57
C PRO A 105 6.50 -11.97 -33.06
N LEU A 106 6.89 -10.94 -32.30
CA LEU A 106 8.14 -10.21 -32.51
C LEU A 106 9.34 -11.02 -32.01
N PHE A 107 10.33 -11.22 -32.87
CA PHE A 107 11.62 -11.85 -32.56
C PHE A 107 12.49 -10.93 -31.69
N ALA A 108 13.50 -11.48 -31.02
CA ALA A 108 14.39 -10.73 -30.13
C ALA A 108 15.09 -9.54 -30.84
N SER A 109 15.53 -9.74 -32.08
CA SER A 109 16.14 -8.69 -32.90
C SER A 109 15.16 -7.56 -33.27
N GLU A 110 13.90 -7.89 -33.54
CA GLU A 110 12.83 -6.93 -33.83
C GLU A 110 12.43 -6.15 -32.59
N ARG A 111 12.35 -6.82 -31.43
CA ARG A 111 12.14 -6.19 -30.12
C ARG A 111 13.24 -5.20 -29.80
N ARG A 112 14.50 -5.60 -29.97
CA ARG A 112 15.68 -4.74 -29.79
C ARG A 112 15.62 -3.52 -30.71
N LEU A 113 15.31 -3.73 -31.99
CA LEU A 113 15.15 -2.64 -32.95
C LEU A 113 14.01 -1.69 -32.57
N LEU A 114 12.86 -2.20 -32.13
CA LEU A 114 11.75 -1.37 -31.70
C LEU A 114 12.15 -0.45 -30.53
N LYS A 115 12.86 -0.98 -29.53
CA LYS A 115 13.40 -0.16 -28.42
C LYS A 115 14.31 0.93 -28.94
N GLN A 116 15.23 0.61 -29.85
CA GLN A 116 16.13 1.57 -30.48
C GLN A 116 15.36 2.69 -31.20
N LEU A 117 14.34 2.34 -31.99
CA LEU A 117 13.52 3.35 -32.68
C LEU A 117 12.77 4.26 -31.69
N ILE A 118 12.20 3.70 -30.62
CA ILE A 118 11.53 4.46 -29.55
C ILE A 118 12.51 5.44 -28.87
N CYS A 119 13.73 4.99 -28.61
CA CYS A 119 14.80 5.80 -28.03
C CYS A 119 15.44 6.79 -29.04
N GLY A 120 14.92 6.88 -30.27
CA GLY A 120 15.35 7.89 -31.25
C GLY A 120 16.61 7.51 -32.04
N PHE A 121 16.94 6.21 -32.14
CA PHE A 121 17.98 5.73 -33.03
C PHE A 121 17.43 5.61 -34.45
N ASN A 122 18.24 6.01 -35.43
CA ASN A 122 18.03 5.60 -36.82
C ASN A 122 18.71 4.23 -37.08
N LEU A 123 18.42 3.60 -38.23
CA LEU A 123 18.98 2.28 -38.56
C LEU A 123 20.50 2.22 -38.57
N ALA A 124 21.19 3.30 -38.98
CA ALA A 124 22.66 3.34 -39.01
C ALA A 124 23.24 3.38 -37.60
N ALA A 125 22.70 4.24 -36.72
CA ALA A 125 23.10 4.31 -35.32
C ALA A 125 22.77 3.00 -34.57
N ALA A 126 21.62 2.40 -34.85
CA ALA A 126 21.25 1.10 -34.30
C ALA A 126 22.18 -0.03 -34.77
N ALA A 127 22.64 0.02 -36.03
CA ALA A 127 23.59 -0.95 -36.58
C ALA A 127 24.96 -0.83 -35.89
N ALA A 128 25.46 0.41 -35.76
CA ALA A 128 26.71 0.70 -35.06
C ALA A 128 26.65 0.25 -33.59
N LEU A 129 25.56 0.57 -32.89
CA LEU A 129 25.38 0.21 -31.47
C LEU A 129 25.37 -1.31 -31.24
N ASP A 130 24.78 -2.08 -32.14
CA ASP A 130 24.70 -3.54 -32.01
C ASP A 130 25.87 -4.27 -32.72
N GLY A 131 26.82 -3.55 -33.34
CA GLY A 131 27.95 -4.14 -34.04
C GLY A 131 27.55 -4.97 -35.28
N VAL A 132 26.47 -4.60 -35.97
CA VAL A 132 25.95 -5.31 -37.16
C VAL A 132 25.95 -4.41 -38.40
N SER A 133 25.75 -5.00 -39.58
CA SER A 133 25.64 -4.22 -40.82
C SER A 133 24.35 -3.40 -40.88
N HIS A 134 24.40 -2.25 -41.56
CA HIS A 134 23.21 -1.44 -41.82
C HIS A 134 22.12 -2.23 -42.58
N GLU A 135 22.52 -3.13 -43.48
CA GLU A 135 21.57 -3.96 -44.25
C GLU A 135 20.84 -4.98 -43.36
N THR A 136 21.51 -5.49 -42.33
CA THR A 136 20.87 -6.34 -41.30
C THR A 136 19.77 -5.57 -40.59
N LYS A 137 20.01 -4.30 -40.21
CA LYS A 137 18.99 -3.44 -39.59
C LYS A 137 17.85 -3.08 -40.54
N ARG A 138 18.12 -2.86 -41.83
CA ARG A 138 17.08 -2.65 -42.85
C ARG A 138 16.18 -3.87 -43.00
N SER A 139 16.76 -5.07 -43.02
CA SER A 139 16.00 -6.33 -43.08
C SER A 139 15.11 -6.53 -41.84
N GLN A 140 15.66 -6.28 -40.64
CA GLN A 140 14.89 -6.28 -39.39
C GLN A 140 13.77 -5.23 -39.40
N PHE A 141 14.05 -4.02 -39.90
CA PHE A 141 13.05 -2.96 -40.03
C PHE A 141 11.91 -3.35 -40.97
N LYS A 142 12.22 -3.94 -42.13
CA LYS A 142 11.20 -4.39 -43.09
C LYS A 142 10.27 -5.44 -42.46
N SER A 143 10.82 -6.37 -41.68
CA SER A 143 10.04 -7.37 -40.95
C SER A 143 9.17 -6.72 -39.86
N LEU A 144 9.75 -5.85 -39.04
CA LEU A 144 9.05 -5.10 -37.99
C LEU A 144 7.92 -4.22 -38.56
N ALA A 145 8.17 -3.53 -39.66
CA ALA A 145 7.23 -2.67 -40.37
C ALA A 145 6.04 -3.46 -40.92
N ARG A 146 6.28 -4.65 -41.47
CA ARG A 146 5.24 -5.58 -41.92
C ARG A 146 4.35 -6.02 -40.75
N LYS A 147 4.94 -6.36 -39.60
CA LYS A 147 4.19 -6.84 -38.42
C LYS A 147 3.39 -5.76 -37.71
N LEU A 148 3.91 -4.53 -37.63
CA LEU A 148 3.27 -3.41 -36.93
C LEU A 148 2.50 -2.43 -37.84
N GLY A 149 2.53 -2.67 -39.15
CA GLY A 149 1.74 -1.95 -40.16
C GLY A 149 2.14 -0.49 -40.39
N GLY A 150 3.44 -0.14 -40.35
CA GLY A 150 3.93 1.25 -40.51
C GLY A 150 4.90 1.42 -41.70
N GLY A 151 4.90 2.60 -42.33
CA GLY A 151 5.73 2.92 -43.49
C GLY A 151 7.07 3.59 -43.15
N SER A 152 7.23 4.13 -41.94
CA SER A 152 8.45 4.83 -41.52
C SER A 152 8.90 4.49 -40.09
N GLN A 153 10.18 4.75 -39.78
CA GLN A 153 10.75 4.57 -38.44
C GLN A 153 10.00 5.39 -37.37
N ALA A 154 9.70 6.65 -37.67
CA ALA A 154 8.97 7.54 -36.76
C ALA A 154 7.54 7.08 -36.53
N GLU A 155 6.86 6.57 -37.57
CA GLU A 155 5.49 6.06 -37.45
C GLU A 155 5.44 4.81 -36.55
N ILE A 156 6.35 3.87 -36.72
CA ILE A 156 6.41 2.65 -35.90
C ILE A 156 6.69 3.00 -34.43
N ALA A 157 7.68 3.86 -34.17
CA ALA A 157 8.01 4.31 -32.82
C ALA A 157 6.83 5.03 -32.15
N SER A 158 6.19 5.97 -32.88
CA SER A 158 5.03 6.73 -32.40
C SER A 158 3.83 5.83 -32.09
N ARG A 159 3.50 4.88 -32.97
CA ARG A 159 2.42 3.92 -32.74
C ARG A 159 2.67 3.04 -31.52
N ALA A 160 3.88 2.50 -31.39
CA ALA A 160 4.25 1.67 -30.24
C ALA A 160 4.14 2.47 -28.93
N LEU A 161 4.72 3.67 -28.87
CA LEU A 161 4.62 4.56 -27.71
C LEU A 161 3.17 4.94 -27.40
N SER A 162 2.39 5.33 -28.41
CA SER A 162 0.98 5.69 -28.25
C SER A 162 0.18 4.55 -27.64
N ARG A 163 0.42 3.30 -28.08
CA ARG A 163 -0.26 2.13 -27.51
C ARG A 163 0.17 1.85 -26.08
N VAL A 164 1.47 1.93 -25.78
CA VAL A 164 1.98 1.78 -24.41
C VAL A 164 1.35 2.83 -23.49
N PHE A 165 1.35 4.10 -23.89
CA PHE A 165 0.72 5.17 -23.12
C PHE A 165 -0.79 4.98 -22.99
N LEU A 166 -1.49 4.52 -24.05
CA LEU A 166 -2.92 4.21 -23.97
C LEU A 166 -3.21 3.03 -23.05
N GLU A 167 -2.35 2.00 -22.97
CA GLU A 167 -2.50 0.89 -22.03
C GLU A 167 -2.21 1.35 -20.59
N ILE A 168 -1.18 2.18 -20.38
CA ILE A 168 -0.91 2.79 -19.07
C ILE A 168 -2.05 3.73 -18.65
N ALA A 169 -2.60 4.49 -19.60
CA ALA A 169 -3.70 5.42 -19.39
C ALA A 169 -5.07 4.71 -19.27
N SER A 170 -5.29 3.57 -19.93
CA SER A 170 -6.52 2.79 -19.78
C SER A 170 -6.57 2.08 -18.42
N VAL A 171 -5.39 1.69 -17.88
CA VAL A 171 -5.23 1.32 -16.47
C VAL A 171 -5.46 2.52 -15.56
N SER A 172 -5.13 3.73 -16.01
CA SER A 172 -5.29 5.00 -15.29
C SER A 172 -6.53 5.78 -15.76
N ARG A 173 -7.74 5.22 -15.60
CA ARG A 173 -8.98 5.93 -15.96
C ARG A 173 -8.98 7.38 -15.42
N PRO A 174 -9.18 8.41 -16.27
CA PRO A 174 -9.43 9.76 -15.80
C PRO A 174 -10.83 9.77 -15.16
N GLY A 175 -10.91 10.08 -13.87
CA GLY A 175 -12.19 10.18 -13.16
C GLY A 175 -12.22 9.70 -11.72
N VAL A 176 -11.15 9.08 -11.20
CA VAL A 176 -11.00 8.96 -9.73
C VAL A 176 -10.12 10.15 -9.32
N PRO A 177 -10.64 11.15 -8.59
CA PRO A 177 -9.82 12.20 -8.02
C PRO A 177 -8.64 11.54 -7.31
N HIS A 178 -7.43 11.99 -7.62
CA HIS A 178 -6.27 11.59 -6.85
C HIS A 178 -6.54 12.08 -5.43
N ASP A 179 -6.92 11.18 -4.53
CA ASP A 179 -7.14 11.51 -3.13
C ASP A 179 -5.75 11.73 -2.51
N ASP A 180 -5.16 12.88 -2.84
CA ASP A 180 -3.86 13.33 -2.33
C ASP A 180 -3.89 13.44 -0.82
N TYR A 181 -5.08 13.56 -0.23
CA TYR A 181 -5.25 13.60 1.21
C TYR A 181 -4.77 12.32 1.91
N PHE A 182 -4.94 11.14 1.29
CA PHE A 182 -4.35 9.90 1.80
C PHE A 182 -2.82 10.00 1.90
N ASP A 183 -2.19 10.47 0.82
CA ASP A 183 -0.74 10.61 0.75
C ASP A 183 -0.24 11.68 1.71
N ASP A 184 -0.96 12.80 1.84
CA ASP A 184 -0.64 13.90 2.74
C ASP A 184 -0.74 13.46 4.21
N LEU A 185 -1.78 12.69 4.58
CA LEU A 185 -1.92 12.15 5.93
C LEU A 185 -0.75 11.25 6.33
N LEU A 186 -0.33 10.35 5.44
CA LEU A 186 0.82 9.50 5.76
C LEU A 186 2.13 10.27 5.74
N ARG A 187 2.31 11.25 4.86
CA ARG A 187 3.50 12.10 4.88
C ARG A 187 3.63 12.86 6.21
N GLU A 188 2.49 13.34 6.74
CA GLU A 188 2.45 14.09 7.99
C GLU A 188 2.66 13.19 9.22
N PHE A 189 2.04 12.01 9.26
CA PHE A 189 1.94 11.21 10.49
C PHE A 189 2.60 9.83 10.45
N ALA A 190 3.16 9.43 9.32
CA ALA A 190 3.90 8.18 9.16
C ALA A 190 5.01 8.34 8.08
N PRO A 191 5.99 9.24 8.28
CA PRO A 191 6.99 9.59 7.25
C PRO A 191 7.86 8.41 6.77
N GLY A 192 7.89 7.29 7.49
CA GLY A 192 8.55 6.04 7.09
C GLY A 192 7.67 5.08 6.26
N ALA A 193 6.40 5.42 6.05
CA ALA A 193 5.45 4.60 5.32
C ALA A 193 5.39 4.97 3.82
N ARG A 194 5.23 3.95 2.98
CA ARG A 194 5.03 4.08 1.53
C ARG A 194 3.53 3.97 1.23
N THR A 195 3.01 4.78 0.31
CA THR A 195 1.64 4.65 -0.18
C THR A 195 1.63 3.86 -1.48
N LEU A 196 0.73 2.88 -1.59
CA LEU A 196 0.56 2.08 -2.80
C LEU A 196 -0.91 2.08 -3.22
N ARG A 197 -1.14 1.97 -4.54
CA ARG A 197 -2.47 1.75 -5.10
C ARG A 197 -2.43 0.57 -6.06
N LEU A 198 -3.19 -0.47 -5.77
CA LEU A 198 -3.32 -1.65 -6.64
C LEU A 198 -4.72 -1.70 -7.22
N ARG A 199 -4.83 -2.12 -8.47
CA ARG A 199 -6.12 -2.37 -9.12
C ARG A 199 -6.35 -3.86 -9.24
N CYS A 200 -7.55 -4.28 -8.88
CA CYS A 200 -8.00 -5.65 -9.13
C CYS A 200 -8.39 -5.83 -10.62
N ARG A 201 -8.68 -7.08 -11.00
CA ARG A 201 -9.14 -7.41 -12.36
C ARG A 201 -10.44 -6.70 -12.76
N SER A 202 -11.32 -6.40 -11.80
CA SER A 202 -12.56 -5.64 -12.05
C SER A 202 -12.32 -4.13 -12.26
N GLY A 203 -11.07 -3.66 -12.11
CA GLY A 203 -10.68 -2.26 -12.26
C GLY A 203 -10.84 -1.42 -11.00
N LYS A 204 -11.43 -1.96 -9.91
CA LYS A 204 -11.48 -1.29 -8.61
C LYS A 204 -10.07 -1.08 -8.06
N SER A 205 -9.84 0.10 -7.48
CA SER A 205 -8.57 0.52 -6.89
C SER A 205 -8.61 0.35 -5.38
N HIS A 206 -7.54 -0.22 -4.83
CA HIS A 206 -7.31 -0.44 -3.41
C HIS A 206 -6.09 0.36 -2.98
N ARG A 207 -6.16 1.02 -1.83
CA ARG A 207 -5.03 1.76 -1.23
C ARG A 207 -4.35 0.89 -0.19
N PHE A 208 -3.05 0.99 -0.10
CA PHE A 208 -2.25 0.26 0.88
C PHE A 208 -1.23 1.18 1.53
N VAL A 209 -0.92 0.88 2.78
CA VAL A 209 0.26 1.41 3.47
C VAL A 209 1.31 0.31 3.52
N ASP A 210 2.54 0.61 3.16
CA ASP A 210 3.65 -0.33 3.13
C ASP A 210 4.79 0.18 4.00
N VAL A 211 5.17 -0.60 5.01
CA VAL A 211 6.06 -0.17 6.10
C VAL A 211 7.13 -1.23 6.36
N GLY A 212 8.36 -0.80 6.67
CA GLY A 212 9.50 -1.68 6.93
C GLY A 212 10.42 -1.85 5.72
N PRO A 213 11.44 -2.73 5.79
CA PRO A 213 12.36 -3.00 4.68
C PRO A 213 11.64 -3.60 3.47
N VAL A 214 12.00 -3.18 2.24
CA VAL A 214 11.33 -3.63 1.00
C VAL A 214 11.56 -5.11 0.73
N ASP A 215 12.73 -5.59 1.11
CA ASP A 215 13.23 -6.97 1.08
C ASP A 215 12.90 -7.77 2.34
N GLY A 216 12.21 -7.17 3.31
CA GLY A 216 11.73 -7.87 4.50
C GLY A 216 10.67 -8.91 4.17
N ARG A 217 10.52 -9.92 5.05
CA ARG A 217 9.47 -10.92 4.97
C ARG A 217 8.10 -10.22 5.04
N PRO A 218 7.27 -10.33 3.99
CA PRO A 218 6.00 -9.63 3.91
C PRO A 218 4.94 -10.29 4.80
N ALA A 219 4.17 -9.47 5.49
CA ALA A 219 3.00 -9.86 6.25
C ALA A 219 1.87 -8.85 6.01
N VAL A 220 0.63 -9.32 5.97
CA VAL A 220 -0.53 -8.44 5.83
C VAL A 220 -1.02 -8.03 7.21
N MET A 221 -0.99 -6.74 7.51
CA MET A 221 -1.55 -6.20 8.75
C MET A 221 -2.92 -5.57 8.48
N LEU A 222 -3.96 -6.07 9.15
CA LEU A 222 -5.31 -5.52 9.07
C LEU A 222 -5.48 -4.48 10.17
N HIS A 223 -5.55 -3.22 9.77
CA HIS A 223 -5.57 -2.09 10.70
C HIS A 223 -6.82 -2.08 11.59
N PRO A 224 -6.75 -1.53 12.82
CA PRO A 224 -7.94 -1.24 13.62
C PRO A 224 -8.69 -0.01 13.04
N MET A 225 -9.56 0.65 13.80
CA MET A 225 -10.35 1.80 13.31
C MET A 225 -9.52 2.93 12.68
N ILE A 226 -8.31 3.14 13.20
CA ILE A 226 -7.30 4.05 12.67
C ILE A 226 -5.96 3.32 12.61
N LEU A 227 -5.04 3.77 11.77
CA LEU A 227 -3.70 3.20 11.74
C LEU A 227 -2.96 3.47 13.07
N PRO A 228 -2.06 2.55 13.49
CA PRO A 228 -1.13 2.81 14.58
C PRO A 228 -0.32 4.08 14.37
N ASP A 229 0.16 4.65 15.47
CA ASP A 229 1.17 5.69 15.44
C ASP A 229 2.53 5.03 15.18
N LEU A 230 2.96 4.97 13.91
CA LEU A 230 4.20 4.30 13.51
C LEU A 230 5.37 5.27 13.67
N ARG A 231 6.05 5.18 14.81
CA ARG A 231 7.18 6.05 15.18
C ARG A 231 8.48 5.51 14.61
N GLU A 232 9.53 6.33 14.66
CA GLU A 232 10.87 5.94 14.19
C GLU A 232 11.35 4.63 14.82
N GLY A 233 11.16 4.45 16.14
CA GLY A 233 11.49 3.20 16.83
C GLY A 233 10.72 1.98 16.30
N ASP A 234 9.47 2.15 15.86
CA ASP A 234 8.66 1.09 15.27
C ASP A 234 9.18 0.70 13.88
N ILE A 235 9.61 1.69 13.09
CA ILE A 235 10.23 1.45 11.78
C ILE A 235 11.57 0.71 11.95
N GLU A 236 12.39 1.09 12.93
CA GLU A 236 13.64 0.41 13.24
C GLU A 236 13.42 -1.01 13.77
N ALA A 237 12.37 -1.23 14.57
CA ALA A 237 11.97 -2.57 15.00
C ALA A 237 11.60 -3.47 13.80
N LEU A 238 10.83 -2.94 12.83
CA LEU A 238 10.51 -3.67 11.60
C LEU A 238 11.74 -4.00 10.76
N LYS A 239 12.73 -3.09 10.68
CA LYS A 239 14.01 -3.35 9.99
C LYS A 239 14.81 -4.43 10.70
N THR A 240 14.97 -4.31 12.01
CA THR A 240 15.72 -5.26 12.85
C THR A 240 15.15 -6.67 12.74
N LEU A 241 13.82 -6.78 12.65
CA LEU A 241 13.11 -8.05 12.53
C LEU A 241 12.88 -8.48 11.07
N SER A 242 13.49 -7.78 10.10
CA SER A 242 13.32 -7.99 8.66
C SER A 242 11.86 -8.21 8.25
N THR A 243 10.95 -7.40 8.79
CA THR A 243 9.49 -7.55 8.64
C THR A 243 8.93 -6.42 7.81
N ARG A 244 8.24 -6.75 6.72
CA ARG A 244 7.53 -5.78 5.88
C ARG A 244 6.03 -5.90 6.09
N LEU A 245 5.39 -4.86 6.59
CA LEU A 245 3.93 -4.83 6.77
C LEU A 245 3.25 -4.21 5.57
N ILE A 246 2.36 -4.96 4.94
CA ILE A 246 1.45 -4.49 3.89
C ILE A 246 0.06 -4.33 4.49
N ILE A 247 -0.42 -3.09 4.57
CA ILE A 247 -1.67 -2.73 5.24
C ILE A 247 -2.70 -2.31 4.20
N PRO A 248 -3.57 -3.21 3.72
CA PRO A 248 -4.69 -2.83 2.87
C PRO A 248 -5.64 -1.91 3.63
N LEU A 249 -5.95 -0.75 3.07
CA LEU A 249 -6.93 0.17 3.64
C LEU A 249 -8.34 -0.28 3.26
N ARG A 250 -9.20 -0.36 4.27
CA ARG A 250 -10.63 -0.61 4.06
C ARG A 250 -11.29 0.55 3.32
N HIS A 251 -12.40 0.24 2.64
CA HIS A 251 -13.15 1.23 1.88
C HIS A 251 -13.58 2.41 2.77
N GLY A 252 -13.21 3.62 2.37
CA GLY A 252 -13.50 4.84 3.12
C GLY A 252 -12.61 5.10 4.35
N ALA A 253 -11.57 4.30 4.59
CA ALA A 253 -10.53 4.63 5.59
C ALA A 253 -9.63 5.74 5.02
N MET A 254 -9.32 6.77 5.80
CA MET A 254 -8.47 7.89 5.38
C MET A 254 -8.87 8.50 4.02
N SER A 255 -10.16 8.73 3.82
CA SER A 255 -10.74 9.35 2.63
C SER A 255 -11.72 10.44 3.03
N ARG A 256 -11.63 11.62 2.39
CA ARG A 256 -12.58 12.71 2.65
C ARG A 256 -13.95 12.45 2.03
N GLU A 257 -13.96 11.82 0.87
CA GLU A 257 -15.15 11.64 0.05
C GLU A 257 -15.15 10.23 -0.54
N THR A 258 -16.08 9.41 -0.08
CA THR A 258 -16.23 8.04 -0.56
C THR A 258 -17.68 7.62 -0.43
N ALA A 259 -18.21 7.06 -1.51
CA ALA A 259 -19.56 6.51 -1.52
C ALA A 259 -19.69 5.43 -0.44
N ALA A 260 -20.75 5.48 0.34
CA ALA A 260 -21.00 4.47 1.35
C ALA A 260 -21.25 3.12 0.70
N LEU A 261 -20.64 2.07 1.25
CA LEU A 261 -20.98 0.68 0.91
C LEU A 261 -21.95 0.14 1.95
N ASN A 262 -22.74 -0.87 1.54
CA ASN A 262 -23.41 -1.71 2.53
C ASN A 262 -22.37 -2.63 3.21
N VAL A 263 -22.78 -3.29 4.29
CA VAL A 263 -21.90 -4.14 5.11
C VAL A 263 -21.21 -5.22 4.29
N SER A 264 -21.97 -5.96 3.46
CA SER A 264 -21.41 -7.06 2.64
C SER A 264 -20.38 -6.54 1.64
N ALA A 265 -20.70 -5.49 0.89
CA ALA A 265 -19.81 -4.93 -0.11
C ALA A 265 -18.53 -4.34 0.51
N HIS A 266 -18.61 -3.82 1.72
CA HIS A 266 -17.44 -3.36 2.48
C HIS A 266 -16.54 -4.54 2.89
N LEU A 267 -17.13 -5.64 3.37
CA LEU A 267 -16.41 -6.87 3.71
C LEU A 267 -15.75 -7.51 2.48
N ASP A 268 -16.45 -7.52 1.35
CA ASP A 268 -15.92 -8.01 0.06
C ASP A 268 -14.74 -7.15 -0.41
N HIS A 269 -14.85 -5.82 -0.29
CA HIS A 269 -13.74 -4.91 -0.60
C HIS A 269 -12.53 -5.20 0.31
N ALA A 270 -12.74 -5.39 1.61
CA ALA A 270 -11.64 -5.71 2.52
C ALA A 270 -10.94 -7.03 2.15
N CYS A 271 -11.71 -8.09 1.84
CA CYS A 271 -11.16 -9.38 1.40
C CYS A 271 -10.40 -9.27 0.07
N GLU A 272 -10.91 -8.49 -0.89
CA GLU A 272 -10.22 -8.22 -2.17
C GLU A 272 -8.89 -7.50 -1.94
N GLY A 273 -8.84 -6.54 -1.00
CA GLY A 273 -7.60 -5.87 -0.61
C GLY A 273 -6.57 -6.82 -0.02
N ILE A 274 -7.01 -7.76 0.84
CA ILE A 274 -6.12 -8.80 1.41
C ILE A 274 -5.58 -9.71 0.29
N ASP A 275 -6.43 -10.17 -0.63
CA ASP A 275 -5.99 -11.02 -1.74
C ASP A 275 -5.01 -10.31 -2.68
N LEU A 276 -5.22 -9.01 -2.92
CA LEU A 276 -4.28 -8.19 -3.69
C LEU A 276 -2.92 -8.06 -2.99
N ALA A 277 -2.91 -7.81 -1.67
CA ALA A 277 -1.66 -7.76 -0.92
C ALA A 277 -0.92 -9.11 -0.96
N ARG A 278 -1.63 -10.22 -0.77
CA ARG A 278 -1.07 -11.58 -0.88
C ARG A 278 -0.44 -11.79 -2.26
N LYS A 279 -1.23 -11.60 -3.32
CA LYS A 279 -0.83 -11.88 -4.70
C LYS A 279 0.40 -11.08 -5.15
N HIS A 280 0.50 -9.83 -4.72
CA HIS A 280 1.57 -8.94 -5.16
C HIS A 280 2.82 -8.97 -4.28
N PHE A 281 2.69 -9.36 -3.00
CA PHE A 281 3.79 -9.28 -2.05
C PHE A 281 4.13 -10.59 -1.35
N CYS A 282 3.16 -11.46 -1.05
CA CYS A 282 3.36 -12.63 -0.20
C CYS A 282 3.51 -13.96 -0.97
N GLY A 283 3.09 -14.00 -2.24
CA GLY A 283 3.08 -15.23 -3.04
C GLY A 283 1.80 -16.04 -2.84
N ASP A 284 1.93 -17.37 -2.71
CA ASP A 284 0.77 -18.26 -2.65
C ASP A 284 0.02 -18.17 -1.32
N LEU A 285 0.75 -18.15 -0.21
CA LEU A 285 0.21 -18.04 1.14
C LEU A 285 0.49 -16.66 1.76
N VAL A 286 -0.41 -16.18 2.61
CA VAL A 286 -0.21 -14.97 3.41
C VAL A 286 -0.16 -15.25 4.90
N ASP A 287 0.76 -14.58 5.60
CA ASP A 287 0.74 -14.44 7.05
C ASP A 287 -0.01 -13.14 7.40
N ILE A 288 -1.06 -13.24 8.23
CA ILE A 288 -1.96 -12.12 8.54
C ILE A 288 -1.84 -11.74 10.02
N MET A 289 -1.68 -10.45 10.29
CA MET A 289 -1.78 -9.84 11.62
C MET A 289 -3.04 -8.96 11.68
N ALA A 290 -4.10 -9.45 12.32
CA ALA A 290 -5.40 -8.78 12.37
C ALA A 290 -5.61 -8.04 13.69
N CYS A 291 -5.69 -6.70 13.65
CA CYS A 291 -5.74 -5.85 14.85
C CYS A 291 -7.16 -5.37 15.18
N ILE A 292 -7.64 -5.65 16.40
CA ILE A 292 -8.98 -5.33 16.91
C ILE A 292 -10.07 -5.61 15.86
N SER A 293 -10.59 -4.57 15.19
CA SER A 293 -11.67 -4.65 14.22
C SER A 293 -11.23 -5.35 12.93
N GLY A 294 -9.92 -5.31 12.63
CA GLY A 294 -9.26 -6.11 11.60
C GLY A 294 -9.53 -7.61 11.74
N THR A 295 -9.82 -8.09 12.96
CA THR A 295 -10.11 -9.51 13.26
C THR A 295 -11.20 -10.07 12.38
N ALA A 296 -12.34 -9.39 12.26
CA ALA A 296 -13.47 -9.92 11.49
C ALA A 296 -13.14 -10.09 10.00
N TYR A 297 -12.35 -9.17 9.44
CA TYR A 297 -11.92 -9.24 8.05
C TYR A 297 -10.90 -10.36 7.83
N GLY A 298 -10.01 -10.58 8.79
CA GLY A 298 -9.03 -11.69 8.74
C GLY A 298 -9.70 -13.06 8.86
N LEU A 299 -10.65 -13.20 9.79
CA LEU A 299 -11.46 -14.42 9.93
C LEU A 299 -12.25 -14.71 8.66
N GLU A 300 -12.92 -13.69 8.11
CA GLU A 300 -13.69 -13.87 6.88
C GLU A 300 -12.82 -14.25 5.69
N TYR A 301 -11.66 -13.61 5.52
CA TYR A 301 -10.73 -13.96 4.46
C TYR A 301 -10.22 -15.41 4.59
N ALA A 302 -9.81 -15.81 5.80
CA ALA A 302 -9.36 -17.18 6.06
C ALA A 302 -10.47 -18.21 5.82
N ARG A 303 -11.72 -17.89 6.17
CA ARG A 303 -12.88 -18.74 5.93
C ARG A 303 -13.20 -18.90 4.44
N ARG A 304 -13.08 -17.84 3.65
CA ARG A 304 -13.31 -17.85 2.19
C ARG A 304 -12.17 -18.47 1.40
N HIS A 305 -10.94 -18.39 1.92
CA HIS A 305 -9.72 -18.77 1.24
C HIS A 305 -8.78 -19.55 2.17
N PRO A 306 -9.21 -20.72 2.67
CA PRO A 306 -8.46 -21.51 3.65
C PRO A 306 -7.08 -21.94 3.13
N ASP A 307 -6.98 -22.18 1.82
CA ASP A 307 -5.78 -22.57 1.07
C ASP A 307 -4.78 -21.42 0.86
N ARG A 308 -5.13 -20.19 1.24
CA ARG A 308 -4.30 -18.99 0.98
C ARG A 308 -3.73 -18.36 2.24
N VAL A 309 -4.10 -18.86 3.43
CA VAL A 309 -3.67 -18.28 4.70
C VAL A 309 -2.76 -19.26 5.42
N SER A 310 -1.49 -18.87 5.57
CA SER A 310 -0.48 -19.62 6.31
C SER A 310 -0.66 -19.46 7.82
N SER A 311 -0.92 -18.22 8.25
CA SER A 311 -1.12 -17.91 9.65
C SER A 311 -2.03 -16.71 9.88
N LEU A 312 -2.71 -16.71 11.03
CA LEU A 312 -3.53 -15.61 11.52
C LEU A 312 -3.19 -15.27 12.98
N ALA A 313 -2.46 -14.17 13.17
CA ALA A 313 -2.24 -13.57 14.48
C ALA A 313 -3.35 -12.55 14.79
N LEU A 314 -4.03 -12.76 15.90
CA LEU A 314 -5.20 -12.00 16.33
C LEU A 314 -4.79 -11.04 17.46
N VAL A 315 -4.62 -9.76 17.13
CA VAL A 315 -4.01 -8.74 18.00
C VAL A 315 -5.10 -7.88 18.64
N GLY A 316 -5.30 -7.99 19.96
CA GLY A 316 -6.38 -7.28 20.66
C GLY A 316 -7.78 -7.68 20.16
N ALA A 317 -7.92 -8.94 19.74
CA ALA A 317 -9.07 -9.39 18.97
C ALA A 317 -10.36 -9.41 19.80
N THR A 318 -11.44 -9.03 19.14
CA THR A 318 -12.71 -8.78 19.81
C THR A 318 -13.38 -10.07 20.26
N VAL A 319 -13.79 -10.10 21.52
CA VAL A 319 -14.78 -11.06 22.03
C VAL A 319 -16.11 -10.34 22.17
N LYS A 320 -17.20 -11.09 22.37
CA LYS A 320 -18.52 -10.49 22.64
C LYS A 320 -18.34 -9.37 23.69
N PRO A 321 -18.74 -8.12 23.38
CA PRO A 321 -18.44 -6.99 24.26
C PRO A 321 -19.00 -7.22 25.66
N THR A 322 -18.20 -6.99 26.70
CA THR A 322 -18.71 -6.97 28.08
C THR A 322 -19.58 -5.74 28.26
N THR A 323 -20.76 -5.92 28.84
CA THR A 323 -21.66 -4.80 29.15
C THR A 323 -21.11 -4.03 30.36
N SER A 324 -20.41 -2.93 30.09
CA SER A 324 -19.96 -2.03 31.17
C SER A 324 -21.11 -1.19 31.71
N ARG A 325 -21.23 -1.11 33.04
CA ARG A 325 -22.24 -0.28 33.74
C ARG A 325 -21.93 1.22 33.71
N THR A 326 -20.79 1.63 33.17
CA THR A 326 -20.43 3.04 33.00
C THR A 326 -21.27 3.71 31.90
N THR A 327 -21.40 5.03 31.92
CA THR A 327 -22.12 5.78 30.87
C THR A 327 -21.49 5.56 29.49
N ALA A 328 -20.16 5.60 29.38
CA ALA A 328 -19.44 5.33 28.14
C ALA A 328 -19.63 3.88 27.67
N GLY A 329 -19.62 2.92 28.61
CA GLY A 329 -19.92 1.51 28.36
C GLY A 329 -21.31 1.28 27.78
N ARG A 330 -22.34 1.89 28.39
CA ARG A 330 -23.72 1.83 27.89
C ARG A 330 -23.86 2.47 26.50
N LEU A 331 -23.23 3.62 26.28
CA LEU A 331 -23.23 4.26 24.95
C LEU A 331 -22.62 3.33 23.90
N ARG A 332 -21.44 2.76 24.17
CA ARG A 332 -20.77 1.82 23.26
C ARG A 332 -21.64 0.59 22.98
N SER A 333 -22.21 -0.02 24.03
CA SER A 333 -23.12 -1.17 23.87
C SER A 333 -24.34 -0.80 23.02
N GLY A 334 -24.93 0.38 23.24
CA GLY A 334 -26.03 0.89 22.43
C GLY A 334 -25.63 1.09 20.97
N LEU A 335 -24.46 1.67 20.70
CA LEU A 335 -23.93 1.82 19.34
C LEU A 335 -23.75 0.46 18.64
N PHE A 336 -23.24 -0.56 19.33
CA PHE A 336 -23.15 -1.92 18.78
C PHE A 336 -24.53 -2.48 18.47
N THR A 337 -25.49 -2.41 19.39
CA THR A 337 -26.86 -2.89 19.17
C THR A 337 -27.52 -2.21 17.98
N VAL A 338 -27.46 -0.88 17.89
CA VAL A 338 -28.06 -0.13 16.77
C VAL A 338 -27.33 -0.47 15.46
N SER A 339 -26.02 -0.69 15.47
CA SER A 339 -25.28 -1.07 14.25
C SER A 339 -25.78 -2.39 13.66
N MET A 340 -26.11 -3.38 14.51
CA MET A 340 -26.55 -4.71 14.07
C MET A 340 -28.00 -4.73 13.60
N HIS A 341 -28.89 -4.00 14.28
CA HIS A 341 -30.33 -4.11 14.06
C HIS A 341 -30.92 -2.96 13.25
N GLN A 342 -30.25 -1.81 13.18
CA GLN A 342 -30.78 -0.57 12.61
C GLN A 342 -29.67 0.18 11.85
N TRP A 343 -29.04 -0.48 10.88
CA TRP A 343 -27.88 0.03 10.14
C TRP A 343 -28.06 1.45 9.58
N HIS A 344 -29.23 1.77 9.01
CA HIS A 344 -29.49 3.09 8.46
C HIS A 344 -29.46 4.19 9.54
N LEU A 345 -30.08 3.93 10.70
CA LEU A 345 -30.05 4.85 11.85
C LEU A 345 -28.62 4.98 12.39
N TYR A 346 -27.93 3.84 12.58
CA TYR A 346 -26.55 3.82 13.04
C TYR A 346 -25.62 4.62 12.11
N SER A 347 -25.73 4.43 10.80
CA SER A 347 -24.91 5.12 9.81
C SER A 347 -25.11 6.64 9.89
N ARG A 348 -26.35 7.12 9.99
CA ARG A 348 -26.67 8.55 10.18
C ARG A 348 -26.17 9.10 11.50
N LEU A 349 -26.30 8.33 12.59
CA LEU A 349 -25.78 8.69 13.91
C LEU A 349 -24.25 8.85 13.86
N MET A 350 -23.55 7.95 13.17
CA MET A 350 -22.10 8.03 13.00
C MET A 350 -21.67 9.18 12.09
N ASP A 351 -22.45 9.56 11.07
CA ASP A 351 -22.18 10.78 10.30
C ASP A 351 -22.28 12.03 11.19
N PHE A 352 -23.26 12.05 12.09
CA PHE A 352 -23.41 13.13 13.07
C PHE A 352 -22.24 13.16 14.08
N TYR A 353 -21.85 12.02 14.65
CA TYR A 353 -20.67 11.93 15.51
C TYR A 353 -19.38 12.30 14.77
N GLY A 354 -19.25 11.88 13.51
CA GLY A 354 -18.14 12.21 12.61
C GLY A 354 -17.92 13.72 12.47
N ARG A 355 -18.98 14.52 12.50
CA ARG A 355 -18.88 15.99 12.52
C ARG A 355 -18.41 16.54 13.86
N ARG A 356 -18.79 15.90 14.98
CA ARG A 356 -18.39 16.33 16.33
C ARG A 356 -16.94 15.98 16.67
N ILE A 357 -16.46 14.80 16.27
CA ILE A 357 -15.07 14.37 16.50
C ILE A 357 -14.03 15.17 15.70
N ARG A 358 -14.46 16.04 14.78
CA ARG A 358 -13.58 17.03 14.14
C ARG A 358 -13.04 18.08 15.11
N ARG A 359 -13.62 18.21 16.31
CA ARG A 359 -13.12 19.07 17.39
C ARG A 359 -12.15 18.26 18.28
N PRO A 360 -10.86 18.63 18.37
CA PRO A 360 -9.85 17.85 19.10
C PRO A 360 -10.27 17.50 20.54
N GLU A 361 -10.76 18.49 21.30
CA GLU A 361 -11.18 18.30 22.70
C GLU A 361 -12.37 17.36 22.86
N THR A 362 -13.33 17.40 21.93
CA THR A 362 -14.48 16.50 21.98
C THR A 362 -14.06 15.05 21.78
N LEU A 363 -13.12 14.81 20.85
CA LEU A 363 -12.56 13.48 20.66
C LEU A 363 -11.72 13.05 21.88
N LYS A 364 -10.93 13.95 22.46
CA LYS A 364 -10.12 13.69 23.66
C LYS A 364 -10.99 13.24 24.82
N HIS A 365 -12.01 14.02 25.15
CA HIS A 365 -12.93 13.71 26.25
C HIS A 365 -13.67 12.39 26.04
N LEU A 366 -14.08 12.09 24.80
CA LEU A 366 -14.70 10.81 24.47
C LEU A 366 -13.74 9.65 24.73
N LEU A 367 -12.50 9.73 24.22
CA LEU A 367 -11.49 8.69 24.40
C LEU A 367 -11.12 8.48 25.87
N LEU A 368 -10.84 9.56 26.60
CA LEU A 368 -10.56 9.51 28.03
C LEU A 368 -11.72 8.89 28.83
N SER A 369 -12.97 9.18 28.43
CA SER A 369 -14.14 8.59 29.08
C SER A 369 -14.30 7.10 28.79
N VAL A 370 -13.99 6.67 27.56
CA VAL A 370 -14.05 5.25 27.17
C VAL A 370 -12.96 4.46 27.90
N TYR A 371 -11.71 4.93 27.85
CA TYR A 371 -10.54 4.20 28.35
C TYR A 371 -10.21 4.48 29.82
N ARG A 372 -11.03 5.26 30.53
CA ARG A 372 -10.86 5.59 31.96
C ARG A 372 -10.43 4.41 32.86
N PRO A 373 -10.95 3.17 32.69
CA PRO A 373 -10.56 2.05 33.55
C PRO A 373 -9.14 1.51 33.34
N ASN A 374 -8.42 1.93 32.29
CA ASN A 374 -7.12 1.37 31.91
C ASN A 374 -6.04 2.44 31.78
N MET A 375 -5.08 2.42 32.70
CA MET A 375 -3.98 3.38 32.74
C MET A 375 -3.03 3.29 31.55
N ALA A 376 -2.79 2.09 31.00
CA ALA A 376 -1.91 1.91 29.83
C ALA A 376 -2.49 2.55 28.56
N ASP A 377 -3.79 2.39 28.32
CA ASP A 377 -4.50 3.00 27.20
C ASP A 377 -4.64 4.52 27.40
N LEU A 378 -4.86 4.98 28.65
CA LEU A 378 -4.86 6.41 28.96
C LEU A 378 -3.51 7.07 28.67
N ALA A 379 -2.39 6.42 29.02
CA ALA A 379 -1.06 6.94 28.72
C ALA A 379 -0.82 7.11 27.21
N ILE A 380 -1.37 6.21 26.38
CA ILE A 380 -1.32 6.34 24.91
C ILE A 380 -2.13 7.55 24.45
N ILE A 381 -3.34 7.74 24.99
CA ILE A 381 -4.19 8.89 24.65
C ILE A 381 -3.51 10.18 25.08
N ASP A 382 -2.98 10.27 26.30
CA ASP A 382 -2.29 11.46 26.79
C ASP A 382 -1.06 11.78 25.93
N ALA A 383 -0.27 10.78 25.54
CA ALA A 383 0.87 10.96 24.65
C ALA A 383 0.45 11.49 23.26
N GLU A 384 -0.65 10.98 22.70
CA GLU A 384 -1.17 11.45 21.41
C GLU A 384 -1.58 12.93 21.44
N TYR A 385 -2.18 13.36 22.55
CA TYR A 385 -2.60 14.74 22.76
C TYR A 385 -1.47 15.65 23.27
N GLY A 386 -0.26 15.12 23.43
CA GLY A 386 0.94 15.87 23.72
C GLY A 386 1.56 16.54 22.48
N VAL A 387 2.73 17.14 22.67
CA VAL A 387 3.54 17.71 21.58
C VAL A 387 4.13 16.62 20.68
N PRO A 388 4.34 16.88 19.37
CA PRO A 388 4.10 18.14 18.67
C PRO A 388 2.69 18.26 18.05
N PHE A 389 1.90 17.19 18.03
CA PHE A 389 0.70 17.13 17.18
C PHE A 389 -0.62 17.43 17.91
N GLY A 390 -0.67 17.47 19.24
CA GLY A 390 -1.85 17.90 20.00
C GLY A 390 -3.13 17.10 19.68
N GLY A 391 -2.99 15.82 19.33
CA GLY A 391 -4.11 14.95 18.92
C GLY A 391 -4.56 15.10 17.45
N GLU A 392 -3.87 15.89 16.63
CA GLU A 392 -4.22 16.11 15.22
C GLU A 392 -4.22 14.81 14.40
N ARG A 393 -3.30 13.88 14.68
CA ARG A 393 -3.23 12.58 13.99
C ARG A 393 -4.51 11.77 14.23
N MET A 394 -4.82 11.46 15.49
CA MET A 394 -6.09 10.80 15.85
C MET A 394 -7.29 11.52 15.24
N ARG A 395 -7.39 12.85 15.41
CA ARG A 395 -8.52 13.63 14.89
C ARG A 395 -8.68 13.50 13.38
N LYS A 396 -7.60 13.69 12.60
CA LYS A 396 -7.62 13.60 11.14
C LYS A 396 -7.91 12.17 10.69
N PHE A 397 -7.34 11.15 11.33
CA PHE A 397 -7.56 9.75 10.96
C PHE A 397 -9.00 9.32 11.26
N PHE A 398 -9.55 9.69 12.43
CA PHE A 398 -10.95 9.44 12.75
C PHE A 398 -11.90 10.17 11.81
N ALA A 399 -11.70 11.47 11.59
CA ALA A 399 -12.59 12.30 10.77
C ALA A 399 -12.60 11.88 9.30
N SER A 400 -11.51 11.30 8.81
CA SER A 400 -11.38 10.79 7.44
C SER A 400 -11.63 9.29 7.30
N SER A 401 -11.89 8.58 8.39
CA SER A 401 -12.18 7.14 8.33
C SER A 401 -13.62 6.82 8.75
N VAL A 402 -14.48 7.83 8.92
CA VAL A 402 -15.86 7.65 9.43
C VAL A 402 -16.62 6.56 8.67
N GLN A 403 -16.50 6.49 7.33
CA GLN A 403 -17.19 5.45 6.57
C GLN A 403 -16.66 4.06 6.89
N SER A 404 -15.35 3.86 7.00
CA SER A 404 -14.77 2.58 7.42
C SER A 404 -15.14 2.23 8.87
N ILE A 405 -15.07 3.21 9.78
CA ILE A 405 -15.30 3.03 11.22
C ILE A 405 -16.72 2.53 11.51
N LYS A 406 -17.72 2.96 10.72
CA LYS A 406 -19.10 2.44 10.83
C LYS A 406 -19.12 0.91 10.72
N HIS A 407 -18.41 0.37 9.74
CA HIS A 407 -18.32 -1.07 9.54
C HIS A 407 -17.52 -1.76 10.65
N ASP A 408 -16.47 -1.10 11.15
CA ASP A 408 -15.69 -1.63 12.28
C ASP A 408 -16.57 -1.88 13.52
N PHE A 409 -17.55 -1.03 13.83
CA PHE A 409 -18.47 -1.29 14.93
C PHE A 409 -19.39 -2.48 14.67
N TYR A 410 -19.96 -2.57 13.46
CA TYR A 410 -20.82 -3.70 13.07
C TYR A 410 -20.09 -5.03 13.24
N HIS A 411 -18.88 -5.13 12.69
CA HIS A 411 -18.09 -6.35 12.69
C HIS A 411 -17.49 -6.69 14.07
N GLN A 412 -17.30 -5.72 14.95
CA GLN A 412 -16.86 -5.96 16.33
C GLN A 412 -18.00 -6.39 17.26
N ALA A 413 -19.26 -6.05 16.93
CA ALA A 413 -20.39 -6.35 17.80
C ALA A 413 -20.64 -7.87 17.90
N LEU A 414 -20.45 -8.58 16.78
CA LEU A 414 -20.58 -10.04 16.68
C LEU A 414 -19.52 -10.59 15.71
N PRO A 415 -18.25 -10.69 16.13
CA PRO A 415 -17.25 -11.41 15.33
C PRO A 415 -17.70 -12.87 15.15
N ASP A 416 -17.75 -13.32 13.89
CA ASP A 416 -18.06 -14.70 13.56
C ASP A 416 -16.82 -15.58 13.70
N TRP A 417 -16.79 -16.38 14.76
CA TRP A 417 -15.71 -17.33 15.05
C TRP A 417 -15.98 -18.72 14.48
N SER A 418 -17.10 -18.93 13.77
CA SER A 418 -17.44 -20.22 13.22
C SER A 418 -16.42 -20.66 12.16
N GLY A 419 -16.05 -21.94 12.19
CA GLY A 419 -15.07 -22.51 11.26
C GLY A 419 -13.61 -22.08 11.51
N PHE A 420 -13.32 -21.46 12.66
CA PHE A 420 -11.96 -21.12 13.08
C PHE A 420 -11.48 -22.05 14.22
N PRO A 421 -10.18 -22.43 14.31
CA PRO A 421 -9.14 -22.21 13.29
C PRO A 421 -9.43 -22.98 12.01
N VAL A 422 -9.05 -22.38 10.89
CA VAL A 422 -9.20 -23.00 9.57
C VAL A 422 -8.13 -24.10 9.41
N PRO A 423 -8.44 -25.28 8.82
CA PRO A 423 -7.45 -26.34 8.63
C PRO A 423 -6.19 -25.83 7.91
N GLY A 424 -5.01 -26.17 8.43
CA GLY A 424 -3.72 -25.75 7.88
C GLY A 424 -3.29 -24.31 8.22
N CYS A 425 -4.17 -23.50 8.81
CA CYS A 425 -3.84 -22.14 9.25
C CYS A 425 -3.38 -22.13 10.72
N ARG A 426 -2.15 -21.67 10.97
CA ARG A 426 -1.65 -21.47 12.34
C ARG A 426 -2.28 -20.23 12.94
N ALA A 427 -2.72 -20.32 14.19
CA ALA A 427 -3.38 -19.22 14.89
C ALA A 427 -2.67 -18.87 16.19
N VAL A 428 -2.64 -17.59 16.53
CA VAL A 428 -2.20 -17.11 17.84
C VAL A 428 -2.97 -15.87 18.24
N PHE A 429 -3.21 -15.71 19.54
CA PHE A 429 -3.84 -14.53 20.11
C PHE A 429 -2.75 -13.71 20.80
N LEU A 430 -2.57 -12.45 20.38
CA LEU A 430 -1.67 -11.49 21.02
C LEU A 430 -2.53 -10.45 21.73
N HIS A 431 -2.44 -10.35 23.06
CA HIS A 431 -3.44 -9.61 23.83
C HIS A 431 -2.84 -8.78 24.96
N GLY A 432 -3.41 -7.61 25.24
CA GLY A 432 -2.99 -6.77 26.36
C GLY A 432 -3.49 -7.35 27.67
N ALA A 433 -2.60 -7.57 28.65
CA ALA A 433 -2.98 -8.14 29.94
C ALA A 433 -3.98 -7.27 30.72
N GLN A 434 -4.04 -5.97 30.43
CA GLN A 434 -4.91 -5.01 31.09
C GLN A 434 -6.13 -4.63 30.24
N ASP A 435 -6.32 -5.18 29.04
CA ASP A 435 -7.49 -4.87 28.20
C ASP A 435 -8.79 -5.15 28.98
N PHE A 436 -9.56 -4.10 29.27
CA PHE A 436 -10.79 -4.19 30.04
C PHE A 436 -12.03 -4.31 29.14
N ILE A 437 -11.87 -4.05 27.85
CA ILE A 437 -12.94 -4.06 26.85
C ILE A 437 -13.16 -5.49 26.36
N HIS A 438 -12.06 -6.18 26.09
CA HIS A 438 -12.02 -7.60 25.72
C HIS A 438 -11.05 -8.28 26.68
N SER A 439 -11.50 -8.68 27.88
CA SER A 439 -10.57 -9.16 28.90
C SER A 439 -9.78 -10.39 28.46
N VAL A 440 -8.53 -10.49 28.92
CA VAL A 440 -7.67 -11.66 28.66
C VAL A 440 -8.32 -12.96 29.13
N THR A 441 -9.13 -12.91 30.18
CA THR A 441 -9.89 -14.05 30.69
C THR A 441 -10.93 -14.53 29.68
N GLU A 442 -11.77 -13.65 29.15
CA GLU A 442 -12.73 -14.01 28.10
C GLU A 442 -12.01 -14.46 26.82
N ARG A 443 -10.86 -13.88 26.54
CA ARG A 443 -10.04 -14.24 25.39
C ARG A 443 -9.45 -15.65 25.51
N ARG A 444 -8.99 -16.06 26.70
CA ARG A 444 -8.56 -17.44 27.00
C ARG A 444 -9.71 -18.44 26.91
N LYS A 445 -10.91 -18.09 27.39
CA LYS A 445 -12.10 -18.94 27.24
C LYS A 445 -12.44 -19.19 25.77
N LEU A 446 -12.42 -18.13 24.96
CA LEU A 446 -12.64 -18.25 23.52
C LEU A 446 -11.56 -19.12 22.88
N ALA A 447 -10.29 -18.88 23.16
CA ALA A 447 -9.19 -19.66 22.61
C ALA A 447 -9.30 -21.16 22.97
N GLN A 448 -9.72 -21.48 24.20
CA GLN A 448 -10.01 -22.86 24.61
C GLN A 448 -11.16 -23.48 23.81
N SER A 449 -12.25 -22.73 23.57
CA SER A 449 -13.38 -23.21 22.75
C SER A 449 -13.02 -23.45 21.28
N LEU A 450 -11.90 -22.87 20.81
CA LEU A 450 -11.39 -22.99 19.46
C LEU A 450 -10.27 -24.04 19.35
N GLY A 451 -10.27 -25.03 20.26
CA GLY A 451 -9.28 -26.12 20.25
C GLY A 451 -7.95 -25.77 20.92
N GLY A 452 -7.93 -24.79 21.84
CA GLY A 452 -6.73 -24.47 22.62
C GLY A 452 -5.72 -23.59 21.88
N VAL A 453 -6.19 -22.62 21.09
CA VAL A 453 -5.30 -21.68 20.38
C VAL A 453 -4.41 -20.93 21.40
N PRO A 454 -3.10 -20.78 21.16
CA PRO A 454 -2.22 -20.09 22.10
C PRO A 454 -2.62 -18.62 22.33
N VAL A 455 -2.55 -18.18 23.60
CA VAL A 455 -2.79 -16.80 24.00
C VAL A 455 -1.54 -16.23 24.65
N LEU A 456 -0.87 -15.31 23.95
CA LEU A 456 0.29 -14.58 24.44
C LEU A 456 -0.18 -13.22 24.98
N SER A 457 0.09 -12.96 26.24
CA SER A 457 -0.33 -11.72 26.91
C SER A 457 0.86 -10.77 27.08
N LEU A 458 0.69 -9.50 26.69
CA LEU A 458 1.68 -8.46 26.92
C LEU A 458 1.40 -7.80 28.28
N PRO A 459 2.35 -7.83 29.22
CA PRO A 459 2.21 -7.11 30.50
C PRO A 459 2.13 -5.60 30.23
N ASN A 460 1.40 -4.89 31.11
CA ASN A 460 1.27 -3.42 31.05
C ASN A 460 0.65 -2.87 29.74
N ALA A 461 -0.02 -3.70 28.95
CA ALA A 461 -0.69 -3.32 27.72
C ALA A 461 -2.21 -3.43 27.85
N GLY A 462 -2.93 -2.41 27.36
CA GLY A 462 -4.38 -2.40 27.22
C GLY A 462 -4.87 -2.82 25.83
N GLN A 463 -6.03 -2.32 25.40
CA GLN A 463 -6.58 -2.63 24.08
C GLN A 463 -5.74 -1.99 22.95
N LEU A 464 -5.12 -0.84 23.20
CA LEU A 464 -4.36 -0.06 22.23
C LEU A 464 -2.89 -0.52 22.09
N LEU A 465 -2.61 -1.79 22.39
CA LEU A 465 -1.24 -2.35 22.45
C LEU A 465 -0.42 -2.17 21.16
N TYR A 466 -1.06 -2.01 20.01
CA TYR A 466 -0.41 -1.73 18.73
C TYR A 466 0.11 -0.28 18.61
N HIS A 467 -0.10 0.58 19.62
CA HIS A 467 0.54 1.90 19.70
C HIS A 467 1.85 1.82 20.51
N SER A 468 1.79 1.88 21.85
CA SER A 468 3.00 1.95 22.69
C SER A 468 3.74 0.61 22.87
N HIS A 469 3.11 -0.50 22.49
CA HIS A 469 3.71 -1.84 22.58
C HIS A 469 3.86 -2.47 21.18
N PHE A 470 3.98 -1.64 20.13
CA PHE A 470 4.11 -2.12 18.76
C PHE A 470 5.33 -3.03 18.58
N GLU A 471 6.53 -2.59 18.96
CA GLU A 471 7.75 -3.41 18.88
C GLU A 471 7.61 -4.75 19.63
N PRO A 472 7.22 -4.80 20.93
CA PRO A 472 6.95 -6.06 21.61
C PRO A 472 5.94 -6.97 20.89
N THR A 473 4.91 -6.37 20.28
CA THR A 473 3.88 -7.11 19.54
C THR A 473 4.46 -7.72 18.27
N ILE A 474 5.25 -6.97 17.49
CA ILE A 474 5.91 -7.49 16.29
C ILE A 474 6.94 -8.56 16.65
N ARG A 475 7.68 -8.42 17.76
CA ARG A 475 8.59 -9.47 18.24
C ARG A 475 7.87 -10.78 18.54
N LEU A 476 6.75 -10.72 19.27
CA LEU A 476 5.93 -11.91 19.56
C LEU A 476 5.35 -12.51 18.28
N TYR A 477 4.87 -11.67 17.36
CA TYR A 477 4.38 -12.11 16.06
C TYR A 477 5.47 -12.84 15.26
N ARG A 478 6.68 -12.29 15.22
CA ARG A 478 7.82 -12.91 14.54
C ARG A 478 8.25 -14.23 15.17
N GLY A 479 8.36 -14.29 16.50
CA GLY A 479 8.61 -15.55 17.20
C GLY A 479 7.58 -16.62 16.84
N PHE A 480 6.29 -16.26 16.79
CA PHE A 480 5.23 -17.16 16.33
C PHE A 480 5.43 -17.65 14.89
N LEU A 481 5.83 -16.76 13.97
CA LEU A 481 6.11 -17.14 12.58
C LEU A 481 7.34 -18.05 12.44
N ASP A 482 8.36 -17.86 13.27
CA ASP A 482 9.67 -18.52 13.14
C ASP A 482 9.70 -19.91 13.82
N CYS A 483 8.86 -20.16 14.82
CA CYS A 483 8.62 -21.53 15.33
C CYS A 483 8.10 -22.51 14.25
N ARG A 484 7.82 -22.05 13.03
CA ARG A 484 7.49 -22.87 11.85
C ARG A 484 8.71 -23.60 11.29
N SER A 485 9.90 -23.01 11.38
CA SER A 485 11.09 -23.46 10.65
C SER A 485 11.86 -24.60 11.31
N SER A 486 11.45 -25.02 12.51
CA SER A 486 12.08 -26.11 13.27
C SER A 486 11.35 -27.46 13.17
N GLU A 487 10.18 -27.50 12.54
CA GLU A 487 9.36 -28.71 12.41
C GLU A 487 9.28 -29.25 10.96
N SER A 488 9.95 -28.57 10.02
CA SER A 488 10.16 -28.99 8.62
C SER A 488 11.63 -29.30 8.38
#